data_AF-X1MDK1-F1
#
_entry.id   AF-X1MDK1-F1
#
_cell.length_a   1.000
_cell.length_b   1.000
_cell.length_c   1.000
_cell.angle_alpha   90.00
_cell.angle_beta   90.00
_cell.angle_gamma   90.00
#
_symmetry.space_group_name_H-M   'P 1'
#
loop_
_entity.id
_entity.type
_entity.pdbx_description
1 polymer ?
#
loop_
_entity_poly.entity_id
_entity_poly.type
_entity_poly.pdbx_seq_one_letter_code
_entity_poly.pdbx_strand_id
1 'polypeptide(L)'
;MFCRNCGKELIGTPEICLGCGAKPLSGVGFCQTCGVATNPQAEICMKCGARLAKAVDVSQKSRLAATLLAWFLGYFGAHRFYIGKTGTAIIMLILNIIGWSTVWVYGIGFIFLIPVWIWALIDFILIVSGNMKDKEGKLVKNWQS
;
A
#
# COMPACT_ATOMS: atom_id res chain seq x y z
N MET A 1 9.83 1.64 -27.16
CA MET A 1 10.05 1.77 -25.69
C MET A 1 10.59 0.44 -25.18
N PHE A 2 11.35 0.41 -24.09
CA PHE A 2 11.99 -0.82 -23.58
C PHE A 2 11.37 -1.25 -22.26
N CYS A 3 11.33 -2.56 -22.00
CA CYS A 3 10.88 -3.10 -20.73
C CYS A 3 11.90 -2.77 -19.62
N ARG A 4 11.45 -2.17 -18.53
CA ARG A 4 12.31 -1.84 -17.39
C ARG A 4 12.71 -3.03 -16.54
N ASN A 5 12.13 -4.21 -16.80
CA ASN A 5 12.43 -5.45 -16.08
C ASN A 5 13.44 -6.32 -16.83
N CYS A 6 13.40 -6.37 -18.16
CA CYS A 6 14.26 -7.27 -18.95
C CYS A 6 15.03 -6.59 -20.10
N GLY A 7 14.83 -5.30 -20.34
CA GLY A 7 15.54 -4.55 -21.38
C GLY A 7 15.11 -4.84 -22.82
N LYS A 8 14.16 -5.76 -23.06
CA LYS A 8 13.65 -6.03 -24.42
C LYS A 8 12.81 -4.87 -24.96
N GLU A 9 12.92 -4.63 -26.25
CA GLU A 9 12.10 -3.66 -26.96
C GLU A 9 10.62 -4.09 -26.94
N LEU A 10 9.74 -3.12 -26.71
CA LEU A 10 8.29 -3.28 -26.69
C LEU A 10 7.71 -2.63 -27.93
N ILE A 11 6.90 -3.42 -28.64
CA ILE A 11 6.13 -2.96 -29.78
C ILE A 11 4.85 -2.30 -29.23
N GLY A 12 4.73 -0.98 -29.40
CA GLY A 12 3.62 -0.20 -28.86
C GLY A 12 3.65 -0.07 -27.32
N THR A 13 2.45 0.01 -26.72
CA THR A 13 2.23 0.12 -25.26
C THR A 13 1.53 -1.13 -24.70
N PRO A 14 2.21 -2.29 -24.61
CA PRO A 14 1.60 -3.51 -24.11
C PRO A 14 1.36 -3.46 -22.60
N GLU A 15 0.26 -4.03 -22.11
CA GLU A 15 0.01 -4.13 -20.67
C GLU A 15 1.00 -5.07 -19.96
N ILE A 16 1.44 -6.11 -20.67
CA ILE A 16 2.34 -7.16 -20.18
C ILE A 16 3.50 -7.30 -21.17
N CYS A 17 4.73 -7.36 -20.67
CA CYS A 17 5.90 -7.64 -21.50
C CYS A 17 5.92 -9.12 -21.90
N LEU A 18 5.83 -9.40 -23.20
CA LEU A 18 5.95 -10.76 -23.76
C LEU A 18 7.32 -11.41 -23.48
N GLY A 19 8.33 -10.62 -23.15
CA GLY A 19 9.69 -11.08 -22.88
C GLY A 19 9.92 -11.60 -21.46
N CYS A 20 9.21 -11.07 -20.46
CA CYS A 20 9.46 -11.39 -19.05
C CYS A 20 8.19 -11.54 -18.19
N GLY A 21 6.99 -11.36 -18.77
CA GLY A 21 5.72 -11.46 -18.06
C GLY A 21 5.41 -10.32 -17.09
N ALA A 22 6.35 -9.40 -16.85
CA ALA A 22 6.15 -8.25 -15.97
C ALA A 22 5.52 -7.06 -16.71
N LYS A 23 4.90 -6.15 -15.94
CA LYS A 23 4.44 -4.87 -16.48
C LYS A 23 5.65 -4.04 -16.95
N PRO A 24 5.61 -3.42 -18.15
CA PRO A 24 6.76 -2.71 -18.73
C PRO A 24 7.48 -1.70 -17.82
N LEU A 25 6.72 -1.03 -16.95
CA LEU A 25 7.19 0.11 -16.15
C LEU A 25 7.44 -0.23 -14.68
N SER A 26 7.16 -1.46 -14.24
CA SER A 26 7.27 -1.83 -12.82
C SER A 26 8.71 -2.08 -12.36
N GLY A 27 9.62 -2.43 -13.27
CA GLY A 27 11.02 -2.69 -12.96
C GLY A 27 11.87 -1.42 -12.84
N VAL A 28 13.04 -1.55 -12.19
CA VAL A 28 14.09 -0.50 -12.12
C VAL A 28 15.38 -0.87 -12.83
N GLY A 29 15.46 -2.09 -13.39
CA GLY A 29 16.70 -2.64 -13.93
C GLY A 29 17.13 -1.99 -15.24
N PHE A 30 16.20 -1.44 -16.03
CA PHE A 30 16.50 -0.88 -17.34
C PHE A 30 15.80 0.46 -17.62
N CYS A 31 16.38 1.25 -18.52
CA CYS A 31 15.79 2.47 -19.03
C CYS A 31 14.67 2.19 -20.04
N GLN A 32 13.50 2.80 -19.83
CA GLN A 32 12.34 2.70 -20.73
C GLN A 32 12.55 3.30 -22.13
N THR A 33 13.55 4.16 -22.29
CA THR A 33 13.81 4.88 -23.55
C THR A 33 14.96 4.26 -24.35
N CYS A 34 16.06 3.87 -23.70
CA CYS A 34 17.26 3.37 -24.40
C CYS A 34 17.68 1.93 -24.06
N GLY A 35 16.97 1.25 -23.16
CA GLY A 35 17.21 -0.16 -22.83
C GLY A 35 18.50 -0.46 -22.05
N VAL A 36 19.28 0.57 -21.66
CA VAL A 36 20.49 0.37 -20.85
C VAL A 36 20.14 -0.06 -19.43
N ALA A 37 20.99 -0.88 -18.81
CA ALA A 37 20.88 -1.19 -17.40
C ALA A 37 20.97 0.09 -16.55
N THR A 38 20.07 0.23 -15.59
CA THR A 38 19.97 1.39 -14.70
C THR A 38 20.11 0.94 -13.25
N ASN A 39 20.72 1.79 -12.43
CA ASN A 39 20.76 1.58 -10.99
C ASN A 39 19.33 1.75 -10.41
N PRO A 40 18.89 0.90 -9.46
CA PRO A 40 17.61 1.05 -8.75
C PRO A 40 17.31 2.45 -8.20
N GLN A 41 18.34 3.21 -7.81
CA GLN A 41 18.18 4.55 -7.24
C GLN A 41 18.35 5.68 -8.27
N ALA A 42 18.55 5.37 -9.55
CA ALA A 42 18.72 6.38 -10.58
C ALA A 42 17.37 7.02 -10.96
N GLU A 43 17.27 8.34 -10.80
CA GLU A 43 16.11 9.12 -11.28
C GLU A 43 16.23 9.51 -12.76
N ILE A 44 17.47 9.59 -13.25
CA ILE A 44 17.79 9.98 -14.63
C ILE A 44 18.72 8.93 -15.22
N CYS A 45 18.47 8.54 -16.47
CA CYS A 45 19.36 7.65 -17.19
C CYS A 45 20.65 8.39 -17.58
N MET A 46 21.80 7.90 -17.10
CA MET A 46 23.11 8.48 -17.40
C MET A 46 23.51 8.36 -18.89
N LYS A 47 22.84 7.51 -19.68
CA LYS A 47 23.14 7.32 -21.11
C LYS A 47 22.28 8.20 -22.03
N CYS A 48 21.02 8.42 -21.70
CA CYS A 48 20.07 9.11 -22.60
C CYS A 48 19.36 10.32 -22.00
N GLY A 49 19.60 10.64 -20.72
CA GLY A 49 18.97 11.79 -20.04
C GLY A 49 17.47 11.63 -19.76
N ALA A 50 16.83 10.52 -20.16
CA ALA A 50 15.43 10.27 -19.85
C ALA A 50 15.20 10.14 -18.34
N ARG A 51 14.13 10.78 -17.84
CA ARG A 51 13.65 10.56 -16.47
C ARG A 51 13.09 9.14 -16.35
N LEU A 52 13.65 8.38 -15.42
CA LEU A 52 13.23 7.01 -15.17
C LEU A 52 11.95 7.03 -14.33
N ALA A 53 10.98 6.18 -14.66
CA ALA A 53 9.81 6.03 -13.83
C ALA A 53 10.25 5.57 -12.42
N LYS A 54 9.74 6.18 -11.35
CA LYS A 54 10.04 5.71 -10.00
C LYS A 54 9.36 4.35 -9.81
N ALA A 55 10.11 3.29 -9.50
CA ALA A 55 9.44 2.08 -9.05
C ALA A 55 8.74 2.41 -7.74
N VAL A 56 7.43 2.26 -7.76
CA VAL A 56 6.66 2.23 -6.54
C VAL A 56 6.93 0.86 -5.95
N ASP A 57 7.71 0.80 -4.87
CA ASP A 57 7.78 -0.40 -4.04
C ASP A 57 6.37 -0.70 -3.53
N VAL A 58 5.73 -1.67 -4.18
CA VAL A 58 4.42 -2.16 -3.76
C VAL A 58 4.66 -3.19 -2.68
N SER A 59 4.00 -3.03 -1.52
CA SER A 59 4.08 -4.02 -0.46
C SER A 59 3.55 -5.37 -0.97
N GLN A 60 4.20 -6.46 -0.54
CA GLN A 60 3.73 -7.83 -0.80
C GLN A 60 2.46 -8.18 -0.02
N LYS A 61 2.02 -7.32 0.92
CA LYS A 61 0.77 -7.52 1.66
C LYS A 61 -0.43 -7.35 0.74
N SER A 62 -1.44 -8.20 0.92
CA SER A 62 -2.65 -8.17 0.10
C SER A 62 -3.62 -7.12 0.62
N ARG A 63 -4.02 -6.22 -0.29
CA ARG A 63 -5.04 -5.20 -0.06
C ARG A 63 -6.39 -5.83 0.27
N LEU A 64 -6.70 -6.96 -0.36
CA LEU A 64 -7.95 -7.70 -0.13
C LEU A 64 -8.06 -8.19 1.32
N ALA A 65 -6.99 -8.77 1.88
CA ALA A 65 -6.97 -9.18 3.28
C ALA A 65 -7.12 -7.97 4.20
N ALA A 66 -6.40 -6.87 3.91
CA ALA A 66 -6.52 -5.64 4.69
C ALA A 66 -7.93 -5.04 4.66
N THR A 67 -8.62 -5.05 3.51
CA THR A 67 -10.01 -4.57 3.40
C THR A 67 -10.99 -5.45 4.15
N LEU A 68 -10.84 -6.78 4.07
CA LEU A 68 -11.67 -7.73 4.81
C LEU A 68 -11.49 -7.58 6.32
N LEU A 69 -10.23 -7.47 6.78
CA LEU A 69 -9.90 -7.22 8.17
C LEU A 69 -10.47 -5.89 8.67
N ALA A 70 -10.46 -4.84 7.84
CA ALA A 70 -11.04 -3.56 8.18
C ALA A 70 -12.59 -3.61 8.22
N TRP A 71 -13.23 -4.40 7.36
CA TRP A 71 -14.69 -4.54 7.39
C TRP A 71 -15.18 -5.34 8.60
N PHE A 72 -14.57 -6.50 8.88
CA PHE A 72 -15.03 -7.38 9.95
C PHE A 72 -14.46 -7.02 11.33
N LEU A 73 -13.20 -6.61 11.40
CA LEU A 73 -12.47 -6.32 12.65
C LEU A 73 -11.91 -4.89 12.69
N GLY A 74 -12.39 -3.97 11.84
CA GLY A 74 -11.89 -2.59 11.79
C GLY A 74 -12.13 -1.82 13.08
N TYR A 75 -13.23 -2.14 13.77
CA TYR A 75 -13.55 -1.56 15.07
C TYR A 75 -12.52 -1.97 16.15
N PHE A 76 -11.99 -3.19 16.08
CA PHE A 76 -10.93 -3.68 16.96
C PHE A 76 -9.52 -3.24 16.53
N GLY A 77 -9.37 -2.62 15.36
CA GLY A 77 -8.07 -2.18 14.82
C GLY A 77 -7.21 -3.28 14.19
N ALA A 78 -7.79 -4.45 13.85
CA ALA A 78 -7.05 -5.58 13.30
C ALA A 78 -6.35 -5.28 11.96
N HIS A 79 -6.92 -4.39 11.14
CA HIS A 79 -6.33 -3.97 9.88
C HIS A 79 -4.95 -3.31 10.06
N ARG A 80 -4.72 -2.60 11.17
CA ARG A 80 -3.42 -1.98 11.47
C ARG A 80 -2.39 -2.98 11.98
N PHE A 81 -2.82 -4.03 12.68
CA PHE A 81 -1.93 -5.14 13.04
C PHE A 81 -1.41 -5.84 11.78
N TYR A 82 -2.27 -6.06 10.79
CA TYR A 82 -1.87 -6.67 9.52
C TYR A 82 -0.87 -5.81 8.73
N ILE A 83 -1.06 -4.49 8.72
CA ILE A 83 -0.19 -3.51 8.03
C ILE A 83 1.08 -3.19 8.88
N GLY A 84 1.35 -3.95 9.95
CA GLY A 84 2.58 -3.80 10.75
C GLY A 84 2.64 -2.53 11.61
N LYS A 85 1.57 -1.74 11.69
CA LYS A 85 1.47 -0.52 12.50
C LYS A 85 0.97 -0.83 13.91
N THR A 86 1.68 -1.72 14.61
CA THR A 86 1.31 -2.28 15.92
C THR A 86 1.08 -1.22 16.99
N GLY A 87 1.94 -0.19 17.08
CA GLY A 87 1.79 0.87 18.08
C GLY A 87 0.44 1.58 17.99
N THR A 88 0.06 1.99 16.77
CA THR A 88 -1.23 2.65 16.56
C THR A 88 -2.43 1.70 16.64
N ALA A 89 -2.22 0.40 16.41
CA ALA A 89 -3.24 -0.62 16.59
C ALA A 89 -3.56 -0.85 18.08
N ILE A 90 -2.53 -0.88 18.93
CA ILE A 90 -2.66 -0.98 20.39
C ILE A 90 -3.41 0.24 20.95
N ILE A 91 -3.06 1.45 20.51
CA ILE A 91 -3.77 2.68 20.93
C ILE A 91 -5.26 2.57 20.59
N MET A 92 -5.59 2.11 19.38
CA MET A 92 -6.98 1.95 18.95
C MET A 92 -7.71 0.91 19.80
N LEU A 93 -7.06 -0.19 20.16
CA LEU A 93 -7.61 -1.25 21.01
C LEU A 93 -7.85 -0.77 22.45
N ILE A 94 -6.91 -0.03 23.03
CA ILE A 94 -7.05 0.56 24.37
C ILE A 94 -8.20 1.58 24.41
N LEU A 95 -8.27 2.47 23.41
CA LEU A 95 -9.37 3.43 23.30
C LEU A 95 -10.73 2.74 23.17
N ASN A 96 -10.78 1.62 22.44
CA ASN A 96 -11.99 0.83 22.30
C ASN A 96 -12.40 0.20 23.64
N ILE A 97 -11.47 -0.44 24.37
CA ILE A 97 -11.73 -1.03 25.69
C ILE A 97 -12.19 0.02 26.71
N ILE A 98 -11.53 1.18 26.75
CA ILE A 98 -11.91 2.28 27.65
C ILE A 98 -13.28 2.86 27.24
N GLY A 99 -13.54 3.00 25.94
CA GLY A 99 -14.83 3.46 25.43
C GLY A 99 -15.98 2.53 25.83
N TRP A 100 -15.82 1.22 25.67
CA TRP A 100 -16.82 0.24 26.11
C TRP A 100 -16.98 0.20 27.62
N SER A 101 -15.87 0.26 28.37
CA SER A 101 -15.90 0.30 29.84
C SER A 101 -16.65 1.55 30.36
N THR A 102 -16.41 2.72 29.76
CA THR A 102 -17.09 3.97 30.14
C THR A 102 -18.55 4.03 29.69
N VAL A 103 -18.93 3.39 28.58
CA VAL A 103 -20.34 3.17 28.22
C VAL A 103 -21.03 2.32 29.28
N TRP A 104 -20.40 1.22 29.70
CA TRP A 104 -21.00 0.27 30.65
C TRP A 104 -21.16 0.86 32.05
N VAL A 105 -20.20 1.67 32.50
CA VAL A 105 -20.19 2.25 33.86
C VAL A 105 -20.97 3.58 33.95
N TYR A 106 -20.85 4.46 32.97
CA TYR A 106 -21.37 5.83 33.05
C TYR A 106 -22.43 6.18 32.00
N GLY A 107 -22.72 5.30 31.03
CA GLY A 107 -23.72 5.55 29.97
C GLY A 107 -23.32 6.63 28.94
N ILE A 108 -22.21 7.34 29.14
CA ILE A 108 -21.76 8.49 28.33
C ILE A 108 -20.59 8.14 27.39
N GLY A 109 -20.07 6.90 27.44
CA GLY A 109 -18.87 6.50 26.69
C GLY A 109 -18.97 6.60 25.15
N PHE A 110 -20.16 6.89 24.59
CA PHE A 110 -20.34 7.22 23.17
C PHE A 110 -19.43 8.37 22.71
N ILE A 111 -19.05 9.30 23.60
CA ILE A 111 -18.15 10.41 23.28
C ILE A 111 -16.75 9.93 22.84
N PHE A 112 -16.28 8.79 23.35
CA PHE A 112 -14.99 8.21 22.98
C PHE A 112 -15.10 7.21 21.82
N LEU A 113 -16.27 6.61 21.62
CA LEU A 113 -16.49 5.63 20.55
C LEU A 113 -16.71 6.28 19.18
N ILE A 114 -17.34 7.47 19.12
CA ILE A 114 -17.58 8.18 17.86
C ILE A 114 -16.25 8.54 17.15
N PRO A 115 -15.23 9.13 17.79
CA PRO A 115 -13.95 9.41 17.15
C PRO A 115 -13.23 8.15 16.66
N VAL A 116 -13.26 7.05 17.43
CA VAL A 116 -12.63 5.78 17.05
C VAL A 116 -13.34 5.17 15.83
N TRP A 117 -14.65 5.29 15.76
CA TRP A 117 -15.44 4.82 14.62
C TRP A 117 -15.16 5.64 13.34
N ILE A 118 -15.10 6.97 13.46
CA ILE A 118 -14.69 7.85 12.35
C ILE A 118 -13.28 7.49 11.88
N TRP A 119 -12.36 7.24 12.81
CA TRP A 119 -11.00 6.85 12.48
C TRP A 119 -10.94 5.51 11.72
N ALA A 120 -11.69 4.51 12.17
CA ALA A 120 -11.81 3.21 11.49
C ALA A 120 -12.38 3.37 10.06
N LEU A 121 -13.35 4.25 9.88
CA LEU A 121 -13.98 4.52 8.59
C LEU A 121 -13.01 5.23 7.63
N ILE A 122 -12.23 6.20 8.10
CA ILE A 122 -11.17 6.84 7.31
C ILE A 122 -10.14 5.80 6.88
N ASP A 123 -9.66 4.97 7.81
CA ASP A 123 -8.72 3.90 7.50
C ASP A 123 -9.29 2.92 6.47
N PHE A 124 -10.57 2.53 6.59
CA PHE A 124 -11.26 1.69 5.61
C PHE A 124 -11.23 2.30 4.21
N ILE A 125 -11.60 3.58 4.07
CA ILE A 125 -11.57 4.30 2.79
C ILE A 125 -10.14 4.35 2.22
N LEU A 126 -9.12 4.56 3.06
CA LEU A 126 -7.73 4.61 2.62
C LEU A 126 -7.20 3.25 2.15
N ILE A 127 -7.59 2.15 2.81
CA ILE A 127 -7.26 0.78 2.37
C ILE A 127 -7.96 0.46 1.05
N VAL A 128 -9.27 0.76 0.95
CA VAL A 128 -10.06 0.55 -0.27
C VAL A 128 -9.53 1.40 -1.41
N SER A 129 -9.03 2.60 -1.16
CA SER A 129 -8.40 3.46 -2.19
C SER A 129 -7.00 2.98 -2.58
N GLY A 130 -6.40 2.02 -1.86
CA GLY A 130 -5.05 1.54 -2.11
C GLY A 130 -3.96 2.57 -1.81
N ASN A 131 -4.28 3.58 -0.99
CA ASN A 131 -3.37 4.66 -0.60
C ASN A 131 -2.77 4.42 0.80
N MET A 132 -3.06 3.26 1.40
CA MET A 132 -2.46 2.86 2.67
C MET A 132 -1.01 2.46 2.50
N LYS A 133 -0.18 3.03 3.37
CA LYS A 133 1.25 2.74 3.48
C LYS A 133 1.50 1.74 4.60
N ASP A 134 2.33 0.75 4.31
CA ASP A 134 2.89 -0.20 5.27
C ASP A 134 3.86 0.46 6.26
N LYS A 135 4.31 -0.27 7.28
CA LYS A 135 5.38 0.16 8.22
C LYS A 135 6.65 0.59 7.47
N GLU A 136 6.93 -0.05 6.34
CA GLU A 136 8.07 0.22 5.47
C GLU A 136 7.86 1.40 4.51
N GLY A 137 6.71 2.09 4.59
CA GLY A 137 6.36 3.18 3.67
C GLY A 137 5.91 2.73 2.28
N LYS A 138 5.87 1.42 2.03
CA LYS A 138 5.43 0.80 0.77
C LYS A 138 3.92 0.88 0.60
N LEU A 139 3.44 1.08 -0.63
CA LEU A 139 2.00 1.18 -0.91
C LEU A 139 1.38 -0.21 -1.03
N VAL A 140 0.28 -0.46 -0.32
CA VAL A 140 -0.47 -1.72 -0.37
C VAL A 140 -1.49 -1.65 -1.50
N LYS A 141 -1.06 -1.94 -2.74
CA LYS A 141 -1.92 -1.87 -3.95
C LYS A 141 -2.38 -3.21 -4.49
N ASN A 142 -1.70 -4.30 -4.14
CA ASN A 142 -1.94 -5.62 -4.73
C ASN A 142 -3.22 -6.25 -4.16
N TRP A 143 -4.17 -6.60 -5.03
CA TRP A 143 -5.39 -7.33 -4.65
C TRP A 143 -5.17 -8.84 -4.53
N GLN A 144 -4.07 -9.35 -5.09
CA GLN A 144 -3.75 -10.77 -5.09
C GLN A 144 -3.17 -11.18 -3.72
N SER A 145 -3.63 -12.34 -3.23
CA SER A 145 -3.23 -12.97 -1.97
C SER A 145 -1.83 -13.56 -2.03
#